data_AF-A0A844MD20-F1
#
_entry.id   AF-A0A844MD20-F1
#
_cell.length_a   1.000
_cell.length_b   1.000
_cell.length_c   1.000
_cell.angle_alpha   90.00
_cell.angle_beta   90.00
_cell.angle_gamma   90.00
#
_symmetry.space_group_name_H-M   'P 1'
#
loop_
_entity.id
_entity.type
_entity.pdbx_description
1 polymer ?
#
loop_
_entity_poly.entity_id
_entity_poly.type
_entity_poly.pdbx_seq_one_letter_code
_entity_poly.pdbx_strand_id
1 'polypeptide(L)'
;MVYTEINPIVIHNTRRQEICRIFGETYDPERWNDWRWQMRHRLTKPEHFQRLLHLVPAEEQGLLKSPEKFAIAVTPHFAALLDPEDSLCPLRLQVIPREAELVVNPADMKDPCGEDHDSVVPGLVHRYPDRVLFLALDSCAAYCRYCTRSRLVSQGEMYPLTRRMEAIVAYLEEHTEVRDVLISGGDPLLMSDEPLDNLLRQLRAISHIEFIRIGSRVPSFLPQRITPELVAVLRKHRVWLSLHFCHVRELTPETAYACDLLADGGIPLGSQTVLLKNVNDSEESLKQLFHGLLKLRVRPYYLYQCDPVVGTAHLRTSVQTGLDLISKLRGHTTGYAVPTYVIDAPGGGGKVPIQKETLLAYENGTALVRNWEGQTFTYTDPEI
;
A
#
# COMPACT_ATOMS: atom_id res chain seq x y z
N MET A 1 -18.77 -17.69 3.57
CA MET A 1 -20.16 -17.25 3.80
C MET A 1 -20.32 -16.99 5.28
N VAL A 2 -20.27 -15.73 5.70
CA VAL A 2 -20.86 -15.22 6.94
C VAL A 2 -21.33 -13.80 6.60
N TYR A 3 -22.54 -13.70 6.08
CA TYR A 3 -23.30 -12.45 5.95
C TYR A 3 -24.70 -12.80 6.41
N THR A 4 -24.96 -12.69 7.71
CA THR A 4 -26.29 -12.91 8.28
C THR A 4 -26.90 -11.60 8.73
N GLU A 5 -28.14 -11.43 8.28
CA GLU A 5 -29.25 -10.59 8.77
C GLU A 5 -29.51 -9.21 8.18
N ILE A 6 -28.62 -8.63 7.37
CA ILE A 6 -28.97 -7.47 6.52
C ILE A 6 -28.26 -7.63 5.17
N ASN A 7 -28.98 -7.44 4.05
CA ASN A 7 -28.41 -7.51 2.71
C ASN A 7 -27.23 -6.51 2.58
N PRO A 8 -25.98 -6.96 2.35
CA PRO A 8 -24.81 -6.07 2.26
C PRO A 8 -25.02 -4.92 1.26
N ILE A 9 -25.76 -5.19 0.18
CA ILE A 9 -26.09 -4.21 -0.87
C ILE A 9 -26.93 -3.05 -0.30
N VAL A 10 -27.86 -3.35 0.62
CA VAL A 10 -28.73 -2.35 1.25
C VAL A 10 -27.94 -1.47 2.23
N ILE A 11 -27.07 -2.06 3.05
CA ILE A 11 -26.19 -1.29 3.95
C ILE A 11 -25.24 -0.38 3.14
N HIS A 12 -24.65 -0.91 2.07
CA HIS A 12 -23.77 -0.13 1.21
C HIS A 12 -24.50 1.05 0.55
N ASN A 13 -25.73 0.87 0.09
CA ASN A 13 -26.50 1.97 -0.51
C ASN A 13 -26.88 3.05 0.51
N THR A 14 -27.28 2.67 1.73
CA THR A 14 -27.59 3.65 2.80
C THR A 14 -26.34 4.48 3.15
N ARG A 15 -25.17 3.85 3.28
CA ARG A 15 -23.92 4.56 3.60
C ARG A 15 -23.50 5.53 2.50
N ARG A 16 -23.65 5.14 1.23
CA ARG A 16 -23.36 6.02 0.08
C ARG A 16 -24.25 7.25 0.08
N GLN A 17 -25.53 7.07 0.39
CA GLN A 17 -26.48 8.18 0.53
C GLN A 17 -26.09 9.14 1.65
N GLU A 18 -25.72 8.63 2.83
CA GLU A 18 -25.24 9.45 3.94
C GLU A 18 -24.01 10.27 3.54
N ILE A 19 -23.03 9.66 2.86
CA ILE A 19 -21.83 10.36 2.40
C ILE A 19 -22.18 11.43 1.37
N CYS A 20 -23.06 11.16 0.41
CA CYS A 20 -23.49 12.19 -0.55
C CYS A 20 -24.17 13.38 0.15
N ARG A 21 -24.98 13.12 1.20
CA ARG A 21 -25.60 14.17 2.02
C ARG A 21 -24.57 15.01 2.78
N ILE A 22 -23.38 14.49 3.07
CA ILE A 22 -22.29 15.29 3.65
C ILE A 22 -21.95 16.48 2.75
N PHE A 23 -21.95 16.24 1.43
CA PHE A 23 -21.64 17.22 0.40
C PHE A 23 -22.88 17.94 -0.16
N GLY A 24 -24.06 17.70 0.41
CA GLY A 24 -25.31 18.30 -0.07
C GLY A 24 -25.83 17.70 -1.39
N GLU A 25 -25.34 16.52 -1.78
CA GLU A 25 -25.77 15.82 -2.99
C GLU A 25 -26.68 14.62 -2.67
N THR A 26 -27.53 14.26 -3.62
CA THR A 26 -28.28 12.99 -3.60
C THR A 26 -27.44 11.88 -4.20
N TYR A 27 -27.55 10.66 -3.68
CA TYR A 27 -26.83 9.51 -4.24
C TYR A 27 -27.27 9.25 -5.69
N ASP A 28 -26.27 9.18 -6.56
CA ASP A 28 -26.39 8.82 -7.97
C ASP A 28 -25.30 7.75 -8.26
N PRO A 29 -25.69 6.52 -8.64
CA PRO A 29 -24.74 5.44 -8.92
C PRO A 29 -23.73 5.79 -10.02
N GLU A 30 -24.13 6.55 -11.05
CA GLU A 30 -23.22 6.90 -12.15
C GLU A 30 -22.12 7.85 -11.66
N ARG A 31 -22.50 8.88 -10.89
CA ARG A 31 -21.53 9.78 -10.24
C ARG A 31 -20.66 9.08 -9.22
N TRP A 32 -21.22 8.18 -8.43
CA TRP A 32 -20.46 7.41 -7.46
C TRP A 32 -19.36 6.58 -8.14
N ASN A 33 -19.63 6.08 -9.34
CA ASN A 33 -18.68 5.32 -10.15
C ASN A 33 -17.69 6.21 -10.94
N ASP A 34 -17.84 7.53 -10.95
CA ASP A 34 -16.83 8.45 -11.48
C ASP A 34 -15.71 8.67 -10.45
N TRP A 35 -14.51 8.16 -10.76
CA TRP A 35 -13.34 8.35 -9.90
C TRP A 35 -12.97 9.83 -9.69
N ARG A 36 -13.33 10.72 -10.62
CA ARG A 36 -13.10 12.16 -10.47
C ARG A 36 -14.08 12.75 -9.46
N TRP A 37 -15.33 12.29 -9.44
CA TRP A 37 -16.29 12.66 -8.40
C TRP A 37 -15.80 12.22 -7.03
N GLN A 38 -15.33 10.97 -6.90
CA GLN A 38 -14.73 10.46 -5.66
C GLN A 38 -13.55 11.33 -5.18
N MET A 39 -12.67 11.76 -6.09
CA MET A 39 -11.53 12.62 -5.76
C MET A 39 -11.92 14.05 -5.36
N ARG A 40 -12.96 14.62 -6.00
CA ARG A 40 -13.50 15.95 -5.63
C ARG A 40 -14.21 15.94 -4.29
N HIS A 41 -14.82 14.81 -3.91
CA HIS A 41 -15.60 14.64 -2.69
C HIS A 41 -14.86 13.89 -1.59
N ARG A 42 -13.53 14.01 -1.53
CA ARG A 42 -12.78 13.43 -0.40
C ARG A 42 -13.19 14.09 0.91
N LEU A 43 -13.36 13.27 1.95
CA LEU A 43 -13.56 13.74 3.31
C LEU A 43 -12.22 14.26 3.83
N THR A 44 -12.12 15.57 4.06
CA THR A 44 -10.89 16.24 4.49
C THR A 44 -11.03 17.05 5.77
N LYS A 45 -12.27 17.35 6.21
CA LYS A 45 -12.55 18.21 7.36
C LYS A 45 -13.13 17.43 8.53
N PRO A 46 -12.86 17.81 9.79
CA PRO A 46 -13.43 17.16 10.97
C PRO A 46 -14.95 16.98 10.91
N GLU A 47 -15.67 17.98 10.39
CA GLU A 47 -17.14 17.95 10.31
C GLU A 47 -17.64 16.87 9.34
N HIS A 48 -16.87 16.53 8.30
CA HIS A 48 -17.21 15.43 7.41
C HIS A 48 -17.20 14.10 8.17
N PHE A 49 -16.19 13.89 9.02
CA PHE A 49 -16.04 12.64 9.78
C PHE A 49 -17.03 12.56 10.94
N GLN A 50 -17.30 13.67 11.65
CA GLN A 50 -18.32 13.75 12.71
C GLN A 50 -19.73 13.39 12.22
N ARG A 51 -20.05 13.71 10.97
CA ARG A 51 -21.35 13.37 10.36
C ARG A 51 -21.45 11.90 9.94
N LEU A 52 -20.32 11.19 9.83
CA LEU A 52 -20.25 9.82 9.35
C LEU A 52 -19.99 8.81 10.48
N LEU A 53 -19.26 9.20 11.51
CA LEU A 53 -18.68 8.33 12.53
C LEU A 53 -19.01 8.85 13.93
N HIS A 54 -19.25 7.94 14.88
CA HIS A 54 -19.14 8.27 16.30
C HIS A 54 -17.66 8.33 16.66
N LEU A 55 -17.15 9.55 16.82
CA LEU A 55 -15.74 9.78 17.12
C LEU A 55 -15.47 9.63 18.61
N VAL A 56 -14.35 8.99 18.93
CA VAL A 56 -13.82 9.00 20.31
C VAL A 56 -12.92 10.22 20.52
N PRO A 57 -12.68 10.67 21.76
CA PRO A 57 -11.85 11.85 22.03
C PRO A 57 -10.48 11.82 21.36
N ALA A 58 -9.85 10.64 21.27
CA ALA A 58 -8.56 10.48 20.59
C ALA A 58 -8.63 10.80 19.08
N GLU A 59 -9.73 10.46 18.40
CA GLU A 59 -9.93 10.78 16.98
C GLU A 59 -10.34 12.24 16.80
N GLU A 60 -11.15 12.81 17.69
CA GLU A 60 -11.49 14.24 17.65
C GLU A 60 -10.23 15.12 17.79
N GLN A 61 -9.37 14.81 18.76
CA GLN A 61 -8.09 15.52 18.95
C GLN A 61 -7.15 15.32 17.76
N GLY A 62 -7.09 14.11 17.21
CA GLY A 62 -6.31 13.81 16.00
C GLY A 62 -6.80 14.61 14.80
N LEU A 63 -8.10 14.56 14.50
CA LEU A 63 -8.71 15.30 13.39
C LEU A 63 -8.51 16.81 13.51
N LEU A 64 -8.53 17.35 14.73
CA LEU A 64 -8.34 18.77 14.98
C LEU A 64 -6.88 19.22 14.80
N LYS A 65 -5.90 18.46 15.32
CA LYS A 65 -4.49 18.88 15.43
C LYS A 65 -3.56 18.27 14.40
N SER A 66 -3.84 17.04 13.94
CA SER A 66 -2.99 16.36 12.96
C SER A 66 -2.90 17.07 11.60
N PRO A 67 -3.89 17.85 11.10
CA PRO A 67 -3.75 18.61 9.85
C PRO A 67 -2.55 19.57 9.81
N GLU A 68 -2.07 20.03 10.97
CA GLU A 68 -0.87 20.88 11.06
C GLU A 68 0.42 20.13 10.70
N LYS A 69 0.40 18.79 10.78
CA LYS A 69 1.58 17.93 10.53
C LYS A 69 1.38 16.99 9.34
N PHE A 70 0.17 16.49 9.15
CA PHE A 70 -0.15 15.40 8.23
C PHE A 70 -1.49 15.66 7.55
N ALA A 71 -1.49 15.62 6.21
CA ALA A 71 -2.71 15.75 5.44
C ALA A 71 -3.75 14.68 5.77
N ILE A 72 -5.02 15.03 5.59
CA ILE A 72 -6.17 14.13 5.79
C ILE A 72 -7.04 14.21 4.55
N ALA A 73 -7.30 13.05 3.96
CA ALA A 73 -8.24 12.87 2.88
C ALA A 73 -8.65 11.41 2.84
N VAL A 74 -9.94 11.14 2.69
CA VAL A 74 -10.49 9.79 2.48
C VAL A 74 -11.53 9.87 1.37
N THR A 75 -11.44 9.00 0.35
CA THR A 75 -12.46 8.95 -0.71
C THR A 75 -13.82 8.55 -0.15
N PRO A 76 -14.94 9.00 -0.74
CA PRO A 76 -16.26 8.49 -0.40
C PRO A 76 -16.32 6.95 -0.41
N HIS A 77 -15.69 6.30 -1.40
CA HIS A 77 -15.61 4.85 -1.49
C HIS A 77 -15.02 4.23 -0.22
N PHE A 78 -13.82 4.65 0.19
CA PHE A 78 -13.16 4.07 1.36
C PHE A 78 -13.84 4.49 2.67
N ALA A 79 -14.36 5.72 2.74
CA ALA A 79 -15.14 6.22 3.87
C ALA A 79 -16.39 5.37 4.12
N ALA A 80 -17.02 4.83 3.06
CA ALA A 80 -18.18 3.96 3.18
C ALA A 80 -17.88 2.59 3.82
N LEU A 81 -16.60 2.22 3.94
CA LEU A 81 -16.15 0.97 4.56
C LEU A 81 -15.85 1.12 6.05
N LEU A 82 -15.74 2.36 6.53
CA LEU A 82 -15.46 2.67 7.93
C LEU A 82 -16.68 2.31 8.78
N ASP A 83 -16.44 1.59 9.86
CA ASP A 83 -17.47 1.29 10.84
C ASP A 83 -17.75 2.55 11.68
N PRO A 84 -18.98 3.07 11.76
CA PRO A 84 -19.27 4.27 12.55
C PRO A 84 -19.15 4.05 14.05
N GLU A 85 -19.46 2.83 14.52
CA GLU A 85 -19.59 2.51 15.95
C GLU A 85 -18.28 1.98 16.51
N ASP A 86 -17.55 1.20 15.71
CA ASP A 86 -16.30 0.60 16.15
C ASP A 86 -15.11 1.54 15.91
N SER A 87 -14.70 2.25 16.97
CA SER A 87 -13.47 3.06 16.93
C SER A 87 -12.21 2.22 16.71
N LEU A 88 -12.20 0.92 17.02
CA LEU A 88 -11.07 0.03 16.73
C LEU A 88 -11.18 -0.62 15.34
N CYS A 89 -12.12 -0.16 14.51
CA CYS A 89 -12.27 -0.63 13.15
C CYS A 89 -10.92 -0.59 12.42
N PRO A 90 -10.45 -1.72 11.85
CA PRO A 90 -9.13 -1.80 11.23
C PRO A 90 -8.99 -0.91 10.01
N LEU A 91 -10.07 -0.39 9.42
CA LEU A 91 -10.00 0.59 8.35
C LEU A 91 -9.90 2.02 8.88
N ARG A 92 -10.55 2.36 10.00
CA ARG A 92 -10.43 3.69 10.64
C ARG A 92 -9.00 3.94 11.07
N LEU A 93 -8.36 2.96 11.71
CA LEU A 93 -6.97 3.03 12.17
C LEU A 93 -5.98 3.34 11.04
N GLN A 94 -6.36 3.11 9.78
CA GLN A 94 -5.51 3.37 8.63
C GLN A 94 -5.64 4.79 8.07
N VAL A 95 -6.75 5.50 8.31
CA VAL A 95 -7.05 6.77 7.63
C VAL A 95 -7.59 7.89 8.52
N ILE A 96 -8.12 7.57 9.70
CA ILE A 96 -8.63 8.55 10.66
C ILE A 96 -7.52 8.87 11.67
N PRO A 97 -7.08 10.14 11.76
CA PRO A 97 -6.00 10.48 12.68
C PRO A 97 -6.36 10.30 14.13
N ARG A 98 -5.35 10.02 14.95
CA ARG A 98 -5.49 9.97 16.41
C ARG A 98 -4.48 10.87 17.12
N GLU A 99 -4.83 11.27 18.33
CA GLU A 99 -3.94 12.06 19.22
C GLU A 99 -2.55 11.43 19.37
N ALA A 100 -2.47 10.09 19.37
CA ALA A 100 -1.20 9.36 19.45
C ALA A 100 -0.22 9.70 18.30
N GLU A 101 -0.68 10.21 17.17
CA GLU A 101 0.17 10.66 16.06
C GLU A 101 0.90 11.96 16.35
N LEU A 102 0.42 12.73 17.34
CA LEU A 102 1.05 13.99 17.75
C LEU A 102 2.29 13.74 18.63
N VAL A 103 2.41 12.52 19.18
CA VAL A 103 3.52 12.09 20.03
C VAL A 103 4.71 11.69 19.17
N VAL A 104 5.83 12.39 19.34
CA VAL A 104 7.11 12.07 18.70
C VAL A 104 7.92 11.22 19.66
N ASN A 105 8.29 10.01 19.24
CA ASN A 105 9.13 9.12 20.06
C ASN A 105 10.61 9.28 19.70
N PRO A 106 11.55 8.98 20.62
CA PRO A 106 12.98 9.08 20.35
C PRO A 106 13.48 8.24 19.16
N ALA A 107 12.78 7.13 18.87
CA ALA A 107 13.12 6.23 17.76
C ALA A 107 12.40 6.59 16.44
N ASP A 108 11.57 7.63 16.42
CA ASP A 108 10.86 8.05 15.23
C ASP A 108 11.81 8.81 14.28
N MET A 109 11.61 8.62 12.98
CA MET A 109 12.44 9.19 11.92
C MET A 109 11.56 9.94 10.92
N LYS A 110 12.05 11.07 10.41
CA LYS A 110 11.37 11.81 9.33
C LYS A 110 11.43 11.02 8.02
N ASP A 111 12.59 10.45 7.72
CA ASP A 111 12.85 9.62 6.54
C ASP A 111 13.51 8.29 6.97
N PRO A 112 12.74 7.34 7.53
CA PRO A 112 13.31 6.06 7.97
C PRO A 112 13.90 5.28 6.81
N CYS A 113 13.28 5.41 5.63
CA CYS A 113 13.71 4.75 4.43
C CYS A 113 14.98 5.37 3.85
N GLY A 114 15.43 6.57 4.24
CA GLY A 114 16.63 7.21 3.66
C GLY A 114 16.50 7.59 2.18
N GLU A 115 15.28 7.84 1.71
CA GLU A 115 15.03 8.18 0.31
C GLU A 115 15.59 9.54 -0.10
N ASP A 116 15.66 10.51 0.83
CA ASP A 116 16.16 11.85 0.55
C ASP A 116 17.68 11.84 0.33
N HIS A 117 18.40 11.00 1.09
CA HIS A 117 19.84 10.80 0.95
C HIS A 117 20.20 10.15 -0.39
N ASP A 118 19.42 9.15 -0.82
CA ASP A 118 19.65 8.39 -2.05
C ASP A 118 19.05 9.06 -3.30
N SER A 119 18.55 10.31 -3.17
CA SER A 119 17.95 11.06 -4.27
C SER A 119 19.04 11.64 -5.18
N VAL A 120 19.16 11.08 -6.38
CA VAL A 120 20.19 11.45 -7.38
C VAL A 120 19.79 12.66 -8.23
N VAL A 121 18.49 12.80 -8.49
CA VAL A 121 17.84 14.02 -9.02
C VAL A 121 16.49 14.17 -8.33
N PRO A 122 15.89 15.38 -8.27
CA PRO A 122 14.61 15.57 -7.59
C PRO A 122 13.54 14.54 -7.99
N GLY A 123 13.13 13.72 -7.02
CA GLY A 123 12.12 12.66 -7.17
C GLY A 123 12.58 11.42 -7.93
N LEU A 124 13.89 11.17 -8.04
CA LEU A 124 14.46 9.90 -8.45
C LEU A 124 15.45 9.42 -7.40
N VAL A 125 15.17 8.27 -6.81
CA VAL A 125 15.95 7.67 -5.72
C VAL A 125 16.66 6.43 -6.27
N HIS A 126 17.98 6.39 -6.21
CA HIS A 126 18.79 5.28 -6.73
C HIS A 126 19.58 4.65 -5.58
N ARG A 127 18.93 3.70 -4.89
CA ARG A 127 19.51 2.97 -3.75
C ARG A 127 20.22 1.67 -4.16
N TYR A 128 19.53 0.90 -4.99
CA TYR A 128 19.97 -0.44 -5.34
C TYR A 128 20.70 -0.40 -6.67
N PRO A 129 21.66 -1.31 -6.91
CA PRO A 129 22.54 -1.22 -8.07
C PRO A 129 21.85 -1.16 -9.44
N ASP A 130 20.66 -1.74 -9.57
CA ASP A 130 20.02 -2.00 -10.88
C ASP A 130 18.61 -1.40 -11.01
N ARG A 131 18.17 -0.60 -10.03
CA ARG A 131 16.79 -0.12 -9.99
C ARG A 131 16.61 1.18 -9.22
N VAL A 132 15.63 1.94 -9.67
CA VAL A 132 15.30 3.26 -9.13
C VAL A 132 13.85 3.33 -8.65
N LEU A 133 13.61 4.24 -7.71
CA LEU A 133 12.29 4.67 -7.29
C LEU A 133 12.03 6.07 -7.85
N PHE A 134 11.00 6.20 -8.68
CA PHE A 134 10.58 7.43 -9.32
C PHE A 134 9.31 7.97 -8.62
N LEU A 135 9.44 9.07 -7.88
CA LEU A 135 8.34 9.81 -7.28
C LEU A 135 7.66 10.72 -8.33
N ALA A 136 6.59 10.21 -8.93
CA ALA A 136 5.87 10.88 -10.02
C ALA A 136 4.83 11.90 -9.54
N LEU A 137 4.19 11.63 -8.40
CA LEU A 137 3.18 12.47 -7.77
C LEU A 137 3.41 12.57 -6.27
N ASP A 138 2.81 13.57 -5.62
CA ASP A 138 2.79 13.74 -4.15
C ASP A 138 1.37 13.66 -3.58
N SER A 139 0.37 13.30 -4.39
CA SER A 139 -1.03 13.17 -3.97
C SER A 139 -1.48 11.71 -3.92
N CYS A 140 -2.38 11.37 -2.98
CA CYS A 140 -2.99 10.06 -2.84
C CYS A 140 -4.53 10.15 -2.82
N ALA A 141 -5.21 9.06 -3.16
CA ALA A 141 -6.67 8.98 -3.09
C ALA A 141 -7.16 9.13 -1.64
N ALA A 142 -6.46 8.50 -0.71
CA ALA A 142 -6.56 8.73 0.72
C ALA A 142 -5.16 8.72 1.35
N TYR A 143 -5.01 9.35 2.52
CA TYR A 143 -3.72 9.42 3.21
C TYR A 143 -3.66 8.43 4.38
N CYS A 144 -2.73 7.46 4.26
CA CYS A 144 -2.49 6.46 5.28
C CYS A 144 -1.87 7.09 6.54
N ARG A 145 -2.36 6.75 7.74
CA ARG A 145 -1.78 7.22 9.02
C ARG A 145 -0.40 6.62 9.35
N TYR A 146 0.10 5.73 8.48
CA TYR A 146 1.41 5.08 8.55
C TYR A 146 2.24 5.32 7.28
N CYS A 147 1.97 6.42 6.55
CA CYS A 147 2.67 6.72 5.30
C CYS A 147 4.17 7.01 5.54
N THR A 148 5.04 6.21 4.91
CA THR A 148 6.51 6.39 4.95
C THR A 148 6.99 7.68 4.29
N ARG A 149 6.13 8.26 3.46
CA ARG A 149 6.37 9.50 2.72
C ARG A 149 5.48 10.65 3.21
N SER A 150 4.98 10.61 4.45
CA SER A 150 4.15 11.70 5.02
C SER A 150 4.86 13.07 4.98
N ARG A 151 6.19 13.08 5.00
CA ARG A 151 7.03 14.29 4.83
C ARG A 151 7.04 14.87 3.41
N LEU A 152 6.64 14.11 2.39
CA LEU A 152 6.69 14.51 0.98
C LEU A 152 5.27 14.69 0.42
N VAL A 153 4.39 13.75 0.74
CA VAL A 153 3.03 13.66 0.22
C VAL A 153 2.17 14.79 0.78
N SER A 154 1.48 15.51 -0.10
CA SER A 154 0.58 16.62 0.21
C SER A 154 1.22 17.82 0.92
N GLN A 155 2.54 17.98 0.83
CA GLN A 155 3.26 19.13 1.39
C GLN A 155 3.42 20.27 0.36
N GLY A 156 3.23 20.00 -0.93
CA GLY A 156 3.42 20.99 -2.00
C GLY A 156 4.88 21.34 -2.29
N GLU A 157 5.82 20.62 -1.67
CA GLU A 157 7.27 20.85 -1.80
C GLU A 157 7.88 20.17 -3.05
N MET A 158 7.17 19.20 -3.65
CA MET A 158 7.66 18.50 -4.84
C MET A 158 7.40 19.34 -6.09
N TYR A 159 8.47 19.67 -6.83
CA TYR A 159 8.29 20.34 -8.14
C TYR A 159 7.40 19.51 -9.07
N PRO A 160 6.56 20.17 -9.90
CA PRO A 160 5.75 19.49 -10.90
C PRO A 160 6.60 18.55 -11.75
N LEU A 161 6.05 17.37 -12.07
CA LEU A 161 6.73 16.35 -12.88
C LEU A 161 7.30 16.93 -14.19
N THR A 162 6.57 17.84 -14.83
CA THR A 162 7.01 18.53 -16.06
C THR A 162 8.33 19.29 -15.92
N ARG A 163 8.70 19.74 -14.72
CA ARG A 163 9.96 20.45 -14.46
C ARG A 163 11.12 19.52 -14.09
N ARG A 164 10.84 18.25 -13.80
CA ARG A 164 11.83 17.26 -13.35
C ARG A 164 12.08 16.15 -14.37
N MET A 165 11.13 15.92 -15.28
CA MET A 165 11.16 14.79 -16.21
C MET A 165 12.44 14.74 -17.05
N GLU A 166 12.90 15.87 -17.59
CA GLU A 166 14.11 15.92 -18.42
C GLU A 166 15.36 15.44 -17.67
N ALA A 167 15.57 15.93 -16.45
CA ALA A 167 16.69 15.50 -15.60
C ALA A 167 16.59 14.02 -15.21
N ILE A 168 15.38 13.51 -14.99
CA ILE A 168 15.14 12.10 -14.69
C ILE A 168 15.46 11.21 -15.89
N VAL A 169 15.00 11.58 -17.08
CA VAL A 169 15.30 10.84 -18.32
C VAL A 169 16.80 10.85 -18.60
N ALA A 170 17.44 12.02 -18.51
CA ALA A 170 18.88 12.15 -18.73
C ALA A 170 19.68 11.23 -17.80
N TYR A 171 19.33 11.19 -16.51
CA TYR A 171 19.95 10.28 -15.56
C TYR A 171 19.77 8.81 -15.97
N LEU A 172 18.55 8.41 -16.36
CA LEU A 172 18.28 7.03 -16.75
C LEU A 172 18.95 6.62 -18.06
N GLU A 173 19.15 7.55 -18.99
CA GLU A 173 19.89 7.32 -20.23
C GLU A 173 21.40 7.12 -19.97
N GLU A 174 21.97 7.86 -19.02
CA GLU A 174 23.38 7.75 -18.62
C GLU A 174 23.67 6.47 -17.82
N HIS A 175 22.75 6.10 -16.93
CA HIS A 175 22.92 4.98 -15.99
C HIS A 175 22.36 3.65 -16.53
N THR A 176 23.13 3.03 -17.43
CA THR A 176 22.74 1.79 -18.14
C THR A 176 22.60 0.54 -17.27
N GLU A 177 23.13 0.56 -16.04
CA GLU A 177 22.93 -0.48 -15.03
C GLU A 177 21.49 -0.54 -14.51
N VAL A 178 20.75 0.56 -14.59
CA VAL A 178 19.35 0.64 -14.16
C VAL A 178 18.46 -0.08 -15.16
N ARG A 179 17.87 -1.20 -14.76
CA ARG A 179 16.94 -1.99 -15.61
C ARG A 179 15.49 -2.00 -15.11
N ASP A 180 15.25 -1.57 -13.87
CA ASP A 180 13.92 -1.56 -13.23
C ASP A 180 13.58 -0.17 -12.66
N VAL A 181 12.46 0.39 -13.14
CA VAL A 181 11.93 1.69 -12.68
C VAL A 181 10.61 1.46 -11.94
N LEU A 182 10.61 1.73 -10.63
CA LEU A 182 9.39 1.74 -9.81
C LEU A 182 8.81 3.16 -9.73
N ILE A 183 7.71 3.39 -10.43
CA ILE A 183 6.94 4.63 -10.35
C ILE A 183 6.07 4.61 -9.09
N SER A 184 6.20 5.63 -8.25
CA SER A 184 5.58 5.75 -6.93
C SER A 184 5.47 7.24 -6.53
N GLY A 185 5.57 7.55 -5.23
CA GLY A 185 5.39 8.89 -4.66
C GLY A 185 4.19 8.89 -3.73
N GLY A 186 3.18 9.69 -4.06
CA GLY A 186 1.82 9.49 -3.61
C GLY A 186 1.23 8.27 -4.29
N ASP A 187 0.38 8.48 -5.31
CA ASP A 187 -0.17 7.37 -6.11
C ASP A 187 -0.19 7.70 -7.62
N PRO A 188 0.68 7.08 -8.44
CA PRO A 188 0.78 7.37 -9.87
C PRO A 188 -0.50 7.07 -10.67
N LEU A 189 -1.36 6.16 -10.19
CA LEU A 189 -2.62 5.85 -10.88
C LEU A 189 -3.65 6.99 -10.77
N LEU A 190 -3.36 8.06 -10.02
CA LEU A 190 -4.18 9.28 -10.04
C LEU A 190 -3.92 10.18 -11.25
N MET A 191 -2.83 9.98 -11.99
CA MET A 191 -2.64 10.65 -13.27
C MET A 191 -3.79 10.28 -14.22
N SER A 192 -4.23 11.21 -15.07
CA SER A 192 -5.11 10.85 -16.18
C SER A 192 -4.35 9.96 -17.18
N ASP A 193 -5.11 9.23 -18.00
CA ASP A 193 -4.57 8.17 -18.87
C ASP A 193 -3.49 8.68 -19.84
N GLU A 194 -3.68 9.87 -20.42
CA GLU A 194 -2.72 10.44 -21.39
C GLU A 194 -1.38 10.87 -20.75
N PRO A 195 -1.34 11.65 -19.65
CA PRO A 195 -0.09 11.91 -18.92
C PRO A 195 0.62 10.63 -18.47
N LEU A 196 -0.12 9.61 -18.01
CA LEU A 196 0.47 8.33 -17.62
C LEU A 196 1.04 7.58 -18.84
N ASP A 197 0.31 7.52 -19.95
CA ASP A 197 0.79 6.92 -21.21
C ASP A 197 2.05 7.62 -21.71
N ASN A 198 2.12 8.95 -21.60
CA ASN A 198 3.28 9.73 -22.00
C ASN A 198 4.51 9.49 -21.10
N LEU A 199 4.30 9.41 -19.78
CA LEU A 199 5.34 9.05 -18.82
C LEU A 199 5.92 7.66 -19.14
N LEU A 200 5.05 6.67 -19.31
CA LEU A 200 5.44 5.30 -19.61
C LEU A 200 6.14 5.19 -20.98
N ARG A 201 5.68 5.93 -22.00
CA ARG A 201 6.31 6.00 -23.32
C ARG A 201 7.75 6.51 -23.23
N GLN A 202 7.99 7.57 -22.47
CA GLN A 202 9.34 8.12 -22.30
C GLN A 202 10.28 7.10 -21.65
N LEU A 203 9.82 6.43 -20.58
CA LEU A 203 10.61 5.38 -19.92
C LEU A 203 10.87 4.18 -20.85
N ARG A 204 9.89 3.77 -21.65
CA ARG A 204 10.02 2.68 -22.63
C ARG A 204 10.90 3.04 -23.84
N ALA A 205 11.18 4.32 -24.08
CA ALA A 205 12.10 4.73 -25.13
C ALA A 205 13.56 4.45 -24.77
N ILE A 206 13.87 4.29 -23.47
CA ILE A 206 15.20 3.97 -22.96
C ILE A 206 15.42 2.45 -23.08
N SER A 207 16.34 2.03 -23.95
CA SER A 207 16.44 0.64 -24.42
C SER A 207 16.81 -0.38 -23.35
N HIS A 208 17.57 0.01 -22.33
CA HIS A 208 18.00 -0.88 -21.24
C HIS A 208 16.97 -0.98 -20.09
N ILE A 209 15.88 -0.22 -20.13
CA ILE A 209 14.79 -0.33 -19.13
C ILE A 209 13.89 -1.52 -19.45
N GLU A 210 14.11 -2.61 -18.72
CA GLU A 210 13.38 -3.85 -18.88
C GLU A 210 12.04 -3.84 -18.12
N PHE A 211 12.06 -3.39 -16.86
CA PHE A 211 10.90 -3.40 -15.99
C PHE A 211 10.41 -1.99 -15.68
N ILE A 212 9.11 -1.79 -15.83
CA ILE A 212 8.41 -0.64 -15.28
C ILE A 212 7.36 -1.18 -14.31
N ARG A 213 7.43 -0.73 -13.07
CA ARG A 213 6.53 -1.14 -12.01
C ARG A 213 5.83 0.09 -11.45
N ILE A 214 4.59 -0.04 -11.00
CA ILE A 214 3.85 1.05 -10.38
C ILE A 214 3.41 0.60 -8.99
N GLY A 215 3.80 1.37 -7.98
CA GLY A 215 3.28 1.25 -6.61
C GLY A 215 1.98 2.03 -6.49
N SER A 216 0.88 1.38 -6.13
CA SER A 216 -0.42 2.04 -6.05
C SER A 216 -1.33 1.43 -4.98
N ARG A 217 -2.09 2.29 -4.31
CA ARG A 217 -3.16 1.91 -3.40
C ARG A 217 -4.55 2.20 -3.98
N VAL A 218 -4.63 2.73 -5.19
CA VAL A 218 -5.87 3.04 -5.90
C VAL A 218 -6.85 1.87 -5.93
N PRO A 219 -6.49 0.59 -6.17
CA PRO A 219 -7.49 -0.48 -6.15
C PRO A 219 -8.22 -0.66 -4.81
N SER A 220 -7.61 -0.28 -3.68
CA SER A 220 -8.25 -0.27 -2.35
C SER A 220 -9.01 1.04 -2.09
N PHE A 221 -8.38 2.19 -2.35
CA PHE A 221 -8.94 3.49 -1.99
C PHE A 221 -9.90 4.09 -3.03
N LEU A 222 -9.75 3.73 -4.29
CA LEU A 222 -10.45 4.32 -5.43
C LEU A 222 -10.57 3.30 -6.58
N PRO A 223 -11.21 2.14 -6.39
CA PRO A 223 -11.30 1.12 -7.43
C PRO A 223 -11.96 1.63 -8.73
N GLN A 224 -12.78 2.68 -8.65
CA GLN A 224 -13.41 3.36 -9.80
C GLN A 224 -12.40 3.90 -10.82
N ARG A 225 -11.16 4.15 -10.40
CA ARG A 225 -10.10 4.65 -11.30
C ARG A 225 -9.61 3.57 -12.27
N ILE A 226 -9.84 2.30 -11.95
CA ILE A 226 -9.47 1.15 -12.78
C ILE A 226 -10.54 0.93 -13.84
N THR A 227 -10.36 1.59 -14.99
CA THR A 227 -11.25 1.49 -16.15
C THR A 227 -10.60 0.66 -17.27
N PRO A 228 -11.37 0.14 -18.24
CA PRO A 228 -10.81 -0.55 -19.40
C PRO A 228 -9.75 0.27 -20.16
N GLU A 229 -9.92 1.60 -20.24
CA GLU A 229 -8.99 2.52 -20.90
C GLU A 229 -7.65 2.59 -20.15
N LEU A 230 -7.69 2.71 -18.82
CA LEU A 230 -6.47 2.66 -18.01
C LEU A 230 -5.78 1.31 -18.18
N VAL A 231 -6.51 0.21 -18.10
CA VAL A 231 -5.96 -1.14 -18.29
C VAL A 231 -5.29 -1.27 -19.65
N ALA A 232 -5.88 -0.70 -20.71
CA ALA A 232 -5.27 -0.69 -22.04
C ALA A 232 -3.93 0.07 -22.07
N VAL A 233 -3.82 1.22 -21.39
CA VAL A 233 -2.55 1.97 -21.24
C VAL A 233 -1.51 1.13 -20.50
N LEU A 234 -1.89 0.55 -19.36
CA LEU A 234 -0.98 -0.26 -18.54
C LEU A 234 -0.49 -1.51 -19.29
N ARG A 235 -1.39 -2.20 -20.00
CA ARG A 235 -1.09 -3.36 -20.84
C ARG A 235 -0.16 -3.01 -22.00
N LYS A 236 -0.41 -1.90 -22.69
CA LYS A 236 0.42 -1.41 -23.80
C LYS A 236 1.90 -1.31 -23.39
N HIS A 237 2.15 -0.86 -22.16
CA HIS A 237 3.51 -0.69 -21.62
C HIS A 237 4.01 -1.87 -20.80
N ARG A 238 3.25 -2.98 -20.70
CA ARG A 238 3.63 -4.21 -19.96
C ARG A 238 4.13 -3.93 -18.54
N VAL A 239 3.41 -3.09 -17.81
CA VAL A 239 3.81 -2.72 -16.44
C VAL A 239 3.52 -3.86 -15.45
N TRP A 240 4.16 -3.79 -14.29
CA TRP A 240 3.79 -4.60 -13.11
C TRP A 240 3.17 -3.70 -12.04
N LEU A 241 2.21 -4.20 -11.27
CA LEU A 241 1.61 -3.44 -10.19
C LEU A 241 1.99 -4.01 -8.82
N SER A 242 2.52 -3.12 -7.97
CA SER A 242 2.68 -3.34 -6.54
C SER A 242 1.53 -2.64 -5.82
N LEU A 243 0.48 -3.40 -5.52
CA LEU A 243 -0.73 -2.95 -4.86
C LEU A 243 -0.56 -2.90 -3.34
N HIS A 244 -1.33 -2.07 -2.65
CA HIS A 244 -1.28 -1.97 -1.19
C HIS A 244 -2.62 -2.32 -0.55
N PHE A 245 -2.64 -3.40 0.24
CA PHE A 245 -3.79 -3.82 1.04
C PHE A 245 -3.37 -4.20 2.46
N CYS A 246 -4.13 -3.79 3.47
CA CYS A 246 -3.83 -4.10 4.87
C CYS A 246 -4.91 -4.90 5.59
N HIS A 247 -6.15 -4.94 5.11
CA HIS A 247 -7.21 -5.71 5.74
C HIS A 247 -8.20 -6.31 4.73
N VAL A 248 -8.80 -7.47 5.05
CA VAL A 248 -9.75 -8.17 4.15
C VAL A 248 -10.99 -7.33 3.82
N ARG A 249 -11.39 -6.41 4.72
CA ARG A 249 -12.50 -5.46 4.48
C ARG A 249 -12.24 -4.48 3.33
N GLU A 250 -11.00 -4.34 2.88
CA GLU A 250 -10.64 -3.55 1.69
C GLU A 250 -11.00 -4.29 0.38
N LEU A 251 -11.24 -5.61 0.43
CA LEU A 251 -11.56 -6.46 -0.72
C LEU A 251 -13.05 -6.45 -1.03
N THR A 252 -13.56 -5.28 -1.39
CA THR A 252 -14.96 -5.03 -1.77
C THR A 252 -15.29 -5.62 -3.15
N PRO A 253 -16.58 -5.72 -3.55
CA PRO A 253 -16.94 -6.05 -4.93
C PRO A 253 -16.32 -5.11 -5.98
N GLU A 254 -16.23 -3.80 -5.68
CA GLU A 254 -15.57 -2.84 -6.57
C GLU A 254 -14.07 -3.08 -6.68
N THR A 255 -13.41 -3.36 -5.56
CA THR A 255 -12.00 -3.76 -5.52
C THR A 255 -11.76 -5.05 -6.31
N ALA A 256 -12.65 -6.04 -6.14
CA ALA A 256 -12.58 -7.30 -6.86
C ALA A 256 -12.67 -7.08 -8.38
N TYR A 257 -13.65 -6.30 -8.83
CA TYR A 257 -13.81 -5.94 -10.23
C TYR A 257 -12.58 -5.19 -10.79
N ALA A 258 -12.04 -4.24 -10.03
CA ALA A 258 -10.81 -3.53 -10.41
C ALA A 258 -9.61 -4.48 -10.56
N CYS A 259 -9.40 -5.38 -9.60
CA CYS A 259 -8.33 -6.39 -9.68
C CYS A 259 -8.54 -7.37 -10.85
N ASP A 260 -9.77 -7.78 -11.12
CA ASP A 260 -10.10 -8.65 -12.25
C ASP A 260 -9.80 -7.98 -13.59
N LEU A 261 -10.20 -6.72 -13.78
CA LEU A 261 -9.85 -5.95 -14.98
C LEU A 261 -8.34 -5.86 -15.20
N LEU A 262 -7.57 -5.60 -14.14
CA LEU A 262 -6.11 -5.54 -14.21
C LEU A 262 -5.50 -6.90 -14.58
N ALA A 263 -5.93 -7.97 -13.92
CA ALA A 263 -5.45 -9.32 -14.16
C ALA A 263 -5.82 -9.83 -15.56
N ASP A 264 -7.05 -9.59 -16.03
CA ASP A 264 -7.51 -9.91 -17.39
C ASP A 264 -6.77 -9.09 -18.45
N GLY A 265 -6.35 -7.87 -18.10
CA GLY A 265 -5.43 -7.05 -18.87
C GLY A 265 -4.04 -7.69 -19.08
N GLY A 266 -3.72 -8.76 -18.35
CA GLY A 266 -2.43 -9.45 -18.38
C GLY A 266 -1.37 -8.75 -17.52
N ILE A 267 -1.78 -7.92 -16.56
CA ILE A 267 -0.89 -7.15 -15.69
C ILE A 267 -0.59 -7.97 -14.43
N PRO A 268 0.68 -8.30 -14.14
CA PRO A 268 1.03 -9.01 -12.90
C PRO A 268 0.76 -8.14 -11.65
N LEU A 269 0.07 -8.72 -10.67
CA LEU A 269 -0.34 -8.03 -9.45
C LEU A 269 0.32 -8.64 -8.21
N GLY A 270 1.12 -7.83 -7.50
CA GLY A 270 1.68 -8.16 -6.19
C GLY A 270 1.11 -7.26 -5.11
N SER A 271 0.87 -7.76 -3.89
CA SER A 271 0.44 -6.96 -2.75
C SER A 271 1.59 -6.71 -1.78
N GLN A 272 1.81 -5.44 -1.44
CA GLN A 272 2.64 -4.96 -0.36
C GLN A 272 1.73 -4.64 0.83
N THR A 273 1.86 -5.41 1.90
CA THR A 273 1.08 -5.24 3.12
C THR A 273 2.00 -4.73 4.21
N VAL A 274 1.57 -3.74 4.99
CA VAL A 274 2.29 -3.30 6.21
C VAL A 274 1.64 -3.98 7.41
N LEU A 275 2.47 -4.55 8.29
CA LEU A 275 2.07 -5.13 9.56
C LEU A 275 1.76 -4.01 10.56
N LEU A 276 0.50 -3.91 10.96
CA LEU A 276 -0.04 -2.80 11.73
C LEU A 276 -0.80 -3.33 12.93
N LYS A 277 -0.47 -2.78 14.10
CA LYS A 277 -1.07 -3.13 15.37
C LYS A 277 -2.58 -2.84 15.35
N ASN A 278 -3.38 -3.80 15.82
CA ASN A 278 -4.85 -3.78 15.81
C ASN A 278 -5.50 -3.67 14.43
N VAL A 279 -4.74 -3.82 13.33
CA VAL A 279 -5.28 -3.84 11.97
C VAL A 279 -5.15 -5.23 11.38
N ASN A 280 -3.95 -5.79 11.39
CA ASN A 280 -3.65 -7.08 10.79
C ASN A 280 -2.55 -7.86 11.53
N ASP A 281 -2.33 -7.54 12.80
CA ASP A 281 -1.34 -8.19 13.68
C ASP A 281 -1.84 -9.51 14.30
N SER A 282 -2.72 -10.21 13.57
CA SER A 282 -3.24 -11.53 13.95
C SER A 282 -3.13 -12.53 12.80
N GLU A 283 -2.98 -13.81 13.13
CA GLU A 283 -2.91 -14.89 12.15
C GLU A 283 -4.19 -14.95 11.31
N GLU A 284 -5.35 -14.81 11.95
CA GLU A 284 -6.65 -14.84 11.28
C GLU A 284 -6.78 -13.70 10.26
N SER A 285 -6.47 -12.47 10.68
CA SER A 285 -6.55 -11.28 9.81
C SER A 285 -5.66 -11.42 8.57
N LEU A 286 -4.41 -11.90 8.74
CA LEU A 286 -3.49 -12.10 7.62
C LEU A 286 -3.93 -13.26 6.71
N LYS A 287 -4.39 -14.39 7.28
CA LYS A 287 -4.91 -15.50 6.47
C LYS A 287 -6.11 -15.07 5.62
N GLN A 288 -7.08 -14.38 6.23
CA GLN A 288 -8.25 -13.87 5.52
C GLN A 288 -7.86 -12.90 4.40
N LEU A 289 -6.97 -11.94 4.69
CA LEU A 289 -6.48 -10.99 3.69
C LEU A 289 -5.76 -11.69 2.54
N PHE A 290 -4.74 -12.52 2.83
CA PHE A 290 -3.91 -13.14 1.81
C PHE A 290 -4.67 -14.15 0.96
N HIS A 291 -5.60 -14.91 1.55
CA HIS A 291 -6.50 -15.77 0.77
C HIS A 291 -7.45 -14.96 -0.10
N GLY A 292 -7.99 -13.85 0.43
CA GLY A 292 -8.82 -12.94 -0.34
C GLY A 292 -8.07 -12.37 -1.54
N LEU A 293 -6.84 -11.89 -1.35
CA LEU A 293 -5.99 -11.38 -2.42
C LEU A 293 -5.72 -12.42 -3.51
N LEU A 294 -5.42 -13.67 -3.14
CA LEU A 294 -5.21 -14.73 -4.13
C LEU A 294 -6.48 -15.04 -4.93
N LYS A 295 -7.67 -14.98 -4.32
CA LYS A 295 -8.94 -15.11 -5.05
C LYS A 295 -9.15 -14.01 -6.08
N LEU A 296 -8.54 -12.83 -5.87
CA LEU A 296 -8.51 -11.71 -6.80
C LEU A 296 -7.27 -11.71 -7.72
N ARG A 297 -6.52 -12.82 -7.77
CA ARG A 297 -5.28 -12.96 -8.56
C ARG A 297 -4.19 -11.94 -8.19
N VAL A 298 -4.22 -11.44 -6.96
CA VAL A 298 -3.17 -10.57 -6.38
C VAL A 298 -2.29 -11.43 -5.48
N ARG A 299 -1.00 -11.54 -5.81
CA ARG A 299 -0.06 -12.35 -5.02
C ARG A 299 0.47 -11.55 -3.82
N PRO A 300 0.32 -12.02 -2.56
CA PRO A 300 1.05 -11.44 -1.42
C PRO A 300 2.55 -11.45 -1.70
N TYR A 301 3.16 -10.27 -1.79
CA TYR A 301 4.57 -10.09 -2.13
C TYR A 301 5.39 -9.82 -0.88
N TYR A 302 5.08 -8.73 -0.17
CA TYR A 302 5.77 -8.35 1.07
C TYR A 302 4.80 -8.17 2.22
N LEU A 303 5.23 -8.60 3.40
CA LEU A 303 4.75 -8.09 4.68
C LEU A 303 5.84 -7.19 5.26
N TYR A 304 5.62 -5.89 5.28
CA TYR A 304 6.56 -4.93 5.86
C TYR A 304 6.34 -4.84 7.36
N GLN A 305 7.42 -4.89 8.14
CA GLN A 305 7.41 -4.27 9.46
C GLN A 305 7.08 -2.78 9.29
N CYS A 306 6.16 -2.24 10.11
CA CYS A 306 5.82 -0.82 10.05
C CYS A 306 7.05 0.03 10.37
N ASP A 307 7.42 0.90 9.44
CA ASP A 307 8.57 1.80 9.57
C ASP A 307 8.38 2.78 10.74
N PRO A 308 9.48 3.21 11.38
CA PRO A 308 9.45 4.12 12.51
C PRO A 308 9.28 5.58 12.06
N VAL A 309 8.25 5.87 11.27
CA VAL A 309 7.96 7.24 10.84
C VAL A 309 7.37 8.04 12.01
N VAL A 310 7.67 9.34 12.09
CA VAL A 310 7.05 10.24 13.08
C VAL A 310 5.52 10.05 13.13
N GLY A 311 5.00 9.83 14.33
CA GLY A 311 3.56 9.67 14.59
C GLY A 311 3.03 8.24 14.44
N THR A 312 3.84 7.27 13.98
CA THR A 312 3.36 5.90 13.70
C THR A 312 3.55 4.92 14.84
N ALA A 313 4.18 5.32 15.94
CA ALA A 313 4.59 4.40 16.99
C ALA A 313 3.45 3.53 17.56
N HIS A 314 2.25 4.11 17.66
CA HIS A 314 1.05 3.44 18.14
C HIS A 314 0.51 2.34 17.18
N LEU A 315 0.91 2.37 15.91
CA LEU A 315 0.57 1.36 14.88
C LEU A 315 1.67 0.30 14.70
N ARG A 316 2.84 0.48 15.30
CA ARG A 316 3.95 -0.49 15.15
C ARG A 316 3.73 -1.73 16.00
N THR A 317 4.11 -2.88 15.44
CA THR A 317 4.28 -4.14 16.16
C THR A 317 5.75 -4.36 16.52
N SER A 318 6.01 -5.30 17.44
CA SER A 318 7.37 -5.83 17.61
C SER A 318 7.79 -6.67 16.40
N VAL A 319 9.11 -6.77 16.14
CA VAL A 319 9.63 -7.68 15.10
C VAL A 319 9.28 -9.14 15.41
N GLN A 320 9.28 -9.51 16.69
CA GLN A 320 8.90 -10.84 17.16
C GLN A 320 7.46 -11.20 16.74
N THR A 321 6.52 -10.24 16.81
CA THR A 321 5.15 -10.41 16.32
C THR A 321 5.13 -10.81 14.84
N GLY A 322 5.89 -10.12 13.98
CA GLY A 322 5.96 -10.45 12.56
C GLY A 322 6.59 -11.82 12.29
N LEU A 323 7.66 -12.18 13.01
CA LEU A 323 8.29 -13.50 12.95
C LEU A 323 7.32 -14.63 13.33
N ASP A 324 6.56 -14.44 14.40
CA ASP A 324 5.58 -15.42 14.87
C ASP A 324 4.44 -15.58 13.87
N LEU A 325 3.92 -14.47 13.32
CA LEU A 325 2.86 -14.50 12.32
C LEU A 325 3.28 -15.22 11.04
N ILE A 326 4.45 -14.91 10.47
CA ILE A 326 4.94 -15.64 9.28
C ILE A 326 5.13 -17.12 9.56
N SER A 327 5.62 -17.50 10.75
CA SER A 327 5.77 -18.90 11.11
C SER A 327 4.44 -19.64 11.16
N LYS A 328 3.35 -18.95 11.56
CA LYS A 328 1.98 -19.49 11.57
C LYS A 328 1.31 -19.49 10.20
N LEU A 329 1.87 -18.82 9.21
CA LEU A 329 1.42 -18.88 7.81
C LEU A 329 2.16 -19.98 7.04
N ARG A 330 3.49 -20.02 7.15
CA ARG A 330 4.32 -20.96 6.40
C ARG A 330 4.02 -22.40 6.82
N GLY A 331 3.68 -23.26 5.86
CA GLY A 331 3.27 -24.65 6.12
C GLY A 331 1.80 -24.82 6.51
N HIS A 332 1.15 -23.76 7.01
CA HIS A 332 -0.25 -23.79 7.47
C HIS A 332 -1.24 -23.15 6.48
N THR A 333 -0.76 -22.72 5.32
CA THR A 333 -1.57 -22.23 4.19
C THR A 333 -0.83 -22.51 2.86
N THR A 334 -1.51 -22.30 1.73
CA THR A 334 -0.90 -22.31 0.39
C THR A 334 0.34 -21.41 0.33
N GLY A 335 1.41 -21.91 -0.29
CA GLY A 335 2.69 -21.19 -0.40
C GLY A 335 2.56 -19.86 -1.13
N TYR A 336 1.62 -19.72 -2.07
CA TYR A 336 1.33 -18.45 -2.74
C TYR A 336 0.82 -17.37 -1.79
N ALA A 337 0.26 -17.74 -0.63
CA ALA A 337 -0.27 -16.81 0.36
C ALA A 337 0.77 -16.37 1.40
N VAL A 338 2.01 -16.86 1.32
CA VAL A 338 3.07 -16.55 2.28
C VAL A 338 3.98 -15.48 1.67
N PRO A 339 3.84 -14.20 2.07
CA PRO A 339 4.73 -13.15 1.60
C PRO A 339 6.12 -13.29 2.21
N THR A 340 7.10 -12.57 1.66
CA THR A 340 8.36 -12.34 2.35
C THR A 340 8.13 -11.28 3.44
N TYR A 341 8.43 -11.59 4.70
CA TYR A 341 8.44 -10.58 5.75
C TYR A 341 9.77 -9.83 5.72
N VAL A 342 9.69 -8.50 5.71
CA VAL A 342 10.85 -7.64 5.51
C VAL A 342 10.84 -6.48 6.50
N ILE A 343 12.03 -6.06 6.90
CA ILE A 343 12.30 -4.77 7.52
C ILE A 343 12.98 -3.91 6.46
N ASP A 344 12.47 -2.72 6.17
CA ASP A 344 13.27 -1.74 5.42
C ASP A 344 14.29 -1.15 6.41
N ALA A 345 15.55 -1.52 6.23
CA ALA A 345 16.61 -1.20 7.17
C ALA A 345 16.75 0.33 7.29
N PRO A 346 16.64 0.90 8.50
CA PRO A 346 16.70 2.33 8.70
C PRO A 346 17.93 2.98 8.09
N GLY A 347 17.76 4.20 7.56
CA GLY A 347 18.84 4.97 6.94
C GLY A 347 19.19 4.51 5.51
N GLY A 348 18.31 3.74 4.87
CA GLY A 348 18.47 3.36 3.47
C GLY A 348 19.20 2.04 3.23
N GLY A 349 19.32 1.17 4.24
CA GLY A 349 19.95 -0.15 4.08
C GLY A 349 19.16 -1.13 3.20
N GLY A 350 17.92 -0.78 2.86
CA GLY A 350 17.06 -1.58 1.98
C GLY A 350 16.32 -2.70 2.69
N LYS A 351 15.59 -3.50 1.91
CA LYS A 351 14.61 -4.47 2.39
C LYS A 351 15.33 -5.75 2.78
N VAL A 352 15.41 -6.01 4.07
CA VAL A 352 16.06 -7.21 4.63
C VAL A 352 14.98 -8.26 4.94
N PRO A 353 15.00 -9.44 4.30
CA PRO A 353 14.11 -10.54 4.64
C PRO A 353 14.37 -11.08 6.04
N ILE A 354 13.30 -11.25 6.82
CA ILE A 354 13.36 -11.77 8.18
C ILE A 354 12.47 -13.01 8.28
N GLN A 355 13.01 -14.10 8.77
CA GLN A 355 12.29 -15.35 9.01
C GLN A 355 12.89 -16.10 10.19
N LYS A 356 12.11 -17.00 10.80
CA LYS A 356 12.65 -17.92 11.81
C LYS A 356 13.70 -18.82 11.17
N GLU A 357 14.73 -19.14 11.94
CA GLU A 357 15.78 -20.05 11.53
C GLU A 357 15.20 -21.44 11.26
N THR A 358 15.38 -21.91 10.02
CA THR A 358 14.93 -23.22 9.54
C THR A 358 16.09 -24.13 9.19
N LEU A 359 17.26 -23.57 8.86
CA LEU A 359 18.53 -24.29 8.81
C LEU A 359 19.16 -24.20 10.19
N LEU A 360 19.22 -25.32 10.92
CA LEU A 360 19.72 -25.37 12.30
C LEU A 360 21.24 -25.59 12.37
N ALA A 361 21.78 -26.33 11.41
CA ALA A 361 23.21 -26.58 11.26
C ALA A 361 23.52 -26.97 9.81
N TYR A 362 24.74 -26.68 9.37
CA TYR A 362 25.26 -27.14 8.09
C TYR A 362 26.76 -27.45 8.24
N GLU A 363 27.09 -28.73 8.26
CA GLU A 363 28.45 -29.22 8.49
C GLU A 363 28.73 -30.43 7.60
N ASN A 364 29.95 -30.50 7.04
CA ASN A 364 30.42 -31.64 6.23
C ASN A 364 29.42 -32.06 5.13
N GLY A 365 28.85 -31.11 4.39
CA GLY A 365 27.87 -31.37 3.32
C GLY A 365 26.52 -31.90 3.83
N THR A 366 26.19 -31.68 5.10
CA THR A 366 24.94 -32.13 5.70
C THR A 366 24.21 -30.97 6.37
N ALA A 367 23.00 -30.69 5.90
CA ALA A 367 22.09 -29.71 6.49
C ALA A 367 21.12 -30.38 7.48
N LEU A 368 21.00 -29.82 8.68
CA LEU A 368 19.93 -30.12 9.62
C LEU A 368 18.87 -29.02 9.50
N VAL A 369 17.65 -29.38 9.06
CA VAL A 369 16.56 -28.43 8.84
C VAL A 369 15.36 -28.72 9.72
N ARG A 370 14.60 -27.67 10.07
CA ARG A 370 13.35 -27.76 10.84
C ARG A 370 12.16 -27.38 9.96
N ASN A 371 11.13 -28.23 9.93
CA ASN A 371 9.89 -27.96 9.20
C ASN A 371 8.89 -27.12 10.04
N TRP A 372 7.71 -26.88 9.48
CA TRP A 372 6.62 -26.12 10.12
C TRP A 372 5.99 -26.83 11.33
N GLU A 373 6.11 -28.16 11.43
CA GLU A 373 5.66 -28.97 12.58
C GLU A 373 6.71 -29.00 13.72
N GLY A 374 7.87 -28.38 13.51
CA GLY A 374 8.99 -28.43 14.46
C GLY A 374 9.82 -29.71 14.37
N GLN A 375 9.53 -30.59 13.41
CA GLN A 375 10.30 -31.80 13.15
C GLN A 375 11.62 -31.46 12.46
N THR A 376 12.68 -32.20 12.80
CA THR A 376 14.01 -32.04 12.22
C THR A 376 14.29 -33.09 11.17
N PHE A 377 14.90 -32.68 10.06
CA PHE A 377 15.27 -33.54 8.95
C PHE A 377 16.72 -33.28 8.56
N THR A 378 17.37 -34.31 8.04
CA THR A 378 18.72 -34.22 7.51
C THR A 378 18.68 -34.26 5.99
N TYR A 379 19.39 -33.34 5.35
CA TYR A 379 19.62 -33.33 3.90
C TYR A 379 21.12 -33.40 3.65
N THR A 380 21.57 -34.39 2.90
CA THR A 380 22.98 -34.58 2.54
C THR A 380 23.20 -34.15 1.10
N ASP A 381 24.22 -33.34 0.90
CA ASP A 381 24.65 -32.88 -0.41
C ASP A 381 25.16 -34.04 -1.28
N PRO A 382 25.15 -33.90 -2.62
CA PRO A 382 25.78 -34.87 -3.49
C PRO A 382 27.29 -34.93 -3.24
N GLU A 383 27.86 -36.14 -3.28
CA GLU A 383 29.31 -36.32 -3.39
C GLU A 383 29.74 -35.81 -4.78
N ILE A 384 30.55 -34.75 -4.83
CA ILE A 384 31.12 -34.18 -6.07
C ILE A 384 32.56 -34.65 -6.22
#